data_AF-A0A9C9GA86-F1
#
_entry.id   AF-A0A9C9GA86-F1
#
_cell.length_a   1.000
_cell.length_b   1.000
_cell.length_c   1.000
_cell.angle_alpha   90.00
_cell.angle_beta   90.00
_cell.angle_gamma   90.00
#
_symmetry.space_group_name_H-M   'P 1'
#
loop_
_entity.id
_entity.type
_entity.pdbx_description
1 polymer ?
#
loop_
_entity_poly.entity_id
_entity_poly.type
_entity_poly.pdbx_seq_one_letter_code
_entity_poly.pdbx_strand_id
1 'polypeptide(L)'
;FLSHVRNTKGNPSIQRFPDENYAREMMQLFSIGIFELSSDGKIKKDAQNRPIEAYDNDTVKTFARVFTGLNYARNATFSSSTRNLHEPMVMFEDQHDAEAKILLQGQVLPAGQTGMQDIQDTLDNVFNHPNVPPFIARMLIQRLVTSNPSRFYIRRVAKAFINNGHGVRGDFKAVIKAILLDREAINTQHYAMSLNPLTLTTAQRKTEYTRLREPVLRYSAFYRAFDAKSNYPTKRFMIPNLNRTIGQAVYSAPSVFGFYSPDFQPPGDIPSYKPSRLIPNGQIYAPEFQIMTPVADFSFLRLISQYTRNEFARFTLPNATDNEVRFDFSDEIALAERPSELLAHLDLLLCHGGLSNGSKDIITKIISSEDTFNAELRAKMAIYSVMSSSDCAIE
;
A
#
# COMPACT_ATOMS: atom_id res chain seq x y z
N PHE A 1 -20.53 -7.84 -5.12
CA PHE A 1 -19.26 -8.61 -5.12
C PHE A 1 -18.54 -8.31 -6.42
N LEU A 2 -17.25 -8.01 -6.38
CA LEU A 2 -16.46 -7.86 -7.60
C LEU A 2 -16.08 -9.26 -8.10
N SER A 3 -16.75 -9.74 -9.14
CA SER A 3 -16.51 -11.08 -9.70
C SER A 3 -17.04 -11.18 -11.12
N HIS A 4 -16.52 -12.14 -11.86
CA HIS A 4 -17.03 -12.59 -13.16
C HIS A 4 -17.44 -14.07 -13.15
N VAL A 5 -17.43 -14.72 -11.97
CA VAL A 5 -18.00 -16.06 -11.77
C VAL A 5 -19.45 -16.07 -12.22
N ARG A 6 -19.80 -17.04 -13.07
CA ARG A 6 -21.15 -17.29 -13.57
C ARG A 6 -21.77 -16.09 -14.31
N ASN A 7 -20.93 -15.19 -14.81
CA ASN A 7 -21.38 -14.14 -15.71
C ASN A 7 -21.85 -14.78 -17.03
N THR A 8 -23.15 -14.64 -17.32
CA THR A 8 -23.78 -15.33 -18.46
C THR A 8 -23.83 -14.40 -19.66
N LYS A 9 -23.59 -14.92 -20.87
CA LYS A 9 -23.80 -14.15 -22.09
C LYS A 9 -25.20 -13.50 -22.18
N GLY A 10 -25.23 -12.35 -22.84
CA GLY A 10 -26.46 -11.60 -23.05
C GLY A 10 -27.53 -12.40 -23.78
N ASN A 11 -28.79 -12.15 -23.44
CA ASN A 11 -29.93 -12.65 -24.18
C ASN A 11 -31.02 -11.57 -24.25
N PRO A 12 -31.11 -10.85 -25.38
CA PRO A 12 -32.08 -9.77 -25.55
C PRO A 12 -33.55 -10.18 -25.40
N SER A 13 -33.90 -11.43 -25.74
CA SER A 13 -35.30 -11.89 -25.67
C SER A 13 -35.85 -11.94 -24.25
N ILE A 14 -34.97 -12.05 -23.25
CA ILE A 14 -35.30 -12.02 -21.82
C ILE A 14 -34.66 -10.82 -21.11
N GLN A 15 -34.19 -9.82 -21.87
CA GLN A 15 -33.50 -8.63 -21.34
C GLN A 15 -32.34 -8.94 -20.39
N ARG A 16 -31.60 -10.03 -20.65
CA ARG A 16 -30.40 -10.37 -19.88
C ARG A 16 -29.18 -9.72 -20.52
N PHE A 17 -28.38 -9.04 -19.71
CA PHE A 17 -27.11 -8.44 -20.09
C PHE A 17 -25.98 -9.02 -19.24
N PRO A 18 -24.75 -9.11 -19.76
CA PRO A 18 -23.58 -9.47 -18.96
C PRO A 18 -23.38 -8.53 -17.77
N ASP A 19 -22.84 -9.04 -16.65
CA ASP A 19 -22.49 -8.23 -15.48
C ASP A 19 -21.29 -7.32 -15.81
N GLU A 20 -21.51 -6.02 -15.76
CA GLU A 20 -20.53 -4.99 -16.09
C GLU A 20 -19.55 -4.68 -14.96
N ASN A 21 -19.83 -5.08 -13.72
CA ASN A 21 -19.07 -4.60 -12.55
C ASN A 21 -17.60 -4.99 -12.64
N TYR A 22 -17.27 -6.25 -12.94
CA TYR A 22 -15.87 -6.68 -13.03
C TYR A 22 -15.11 -5.98 -14.16
N ALA A 23 -15.73 -5.89 -15.34
CA ALA A 23 -15.17 -5.18 -16.49
C ALA A 23 -14.89 -3.70 -16.18
N ARG A 24 -15.86 -3.03 -15.56
CA ARG A 24 -15.77 -1.63 -15.17
C ARG A 24 -14.65 -1.41 -14.17
N GLU A 25 -14.62 -2.15 -13.07
CA GLU A 25 -13.62 -1.91 -12.02
C GLU A 25 -12.21 -2.32 -12.45
N MET A 26 -12.05 -3.37 -13.28
CA MET A 26 -10.75 -3.76 -13.84
C MET A 26 -10.10 -2.62 -14.64
N MET A 27 -10.89 -1.90 -15.43
CA MET A 27 -10.42 -0.71 -16.14
C MET A 27 -10.30 0.49 -15.20
N GLN A 28 -11.36 0.81 -14.45
CA GLN A 28 -11.50 2.03 -13.68
C GLN A 28 -10.53 2.12 -12.50
N LEU A 29 -10.41 1.06 -11.72
CA LEU A 29 -9.73 1.09 -10.42
C LEU A 29 -8.37 0.42 -10.44
N PHE A 30 -8.14 -0.52 -11.36
CA PHE A 30 -6.94 -1.35 -11.32
C PHE A 30 -5.97 -1.11 -12.48
N SER A 31 -6.39 -0.47 -13.57
CA SER A 31 -5.57 -0.40 -14.79
C SER A 31 -5.41 1.00 -15.38
N ILE A 32 -6.50 1.66 -15.77
CA ILE A 32 -6.43 2.85 -16.63
C ILE A 32 -7.07 4.11 -16.04
N GLY A 33 -7.97 3.99 -15.07
CA GLY A 33 -8.73 5.14 -14.57
C GLY A 33 -9.85 5.59 -15.51
N ILE A 34 -10.67 6.54 -15.05
CA ILE A 34 -11.81 7.09 -15.81
C ILE A 34 -11.42 8.15 -16.86
N PHE A 35 -10.23 8.75 -16.75
CA PHE A 35 -9.79 9.83 -17.63
C PHE A 35 -8.47 9.50 -18.32
N GLU A 36 -8.25 10.01 -19.53
CA GLU A 36 -6.96 9.93 -20.20
C GLU A 36 -5.86 10.61 -19.38
N LEU A 37 -4.70 9.96 -19.31
CA LEU A 37 -3.52 10.44 -18.60
C LEU A 37 -2.41 10.83 -19.57
N SER A 38 -1.70 11.89 -19.21
CA SER A 38 -0.39 12.21 -19.76
C SER A 38 0.65 11.24 -19.20
N SER A 39 1.82 11.15 -19.84
CA SER A 39 2.93 10.28 -19.39
C SER A 39 3.42 10.53 -17.95
N ASP A 40 3.07 11.68 -17.37
CA ASP A 40 3.37 12.09 -16.01
C ASP A 40 2.20 11.93 -15.03
N GLY A 41 1.12 11.26 -15.45
CA GLY A 41 -0.09 11.01 -14.65
C GLY A 41 -1.07 12.17 -14.60
N LYS A 42 -0.82 13.29 -15.30
CA LYS A 42 -1.77 14.40 -15.34
C LYS A 42 -2.98 14.06 -16.22
N ILE A 43 -4.19 14.28 -15.72
CA ILE A 43 -5.43 14.18 -16.50
C ILE A 43 -5.35 15.11 -17.71
N LYS A 44 -5.53 14.53 -18.90
CA LYS A 44 -5.65 15.29 -20.15
C LYS A 44 -7.00 15.98 -20.20
N LYS A 45 -7.02 17.12 -20.88
CA LYS A 45 -8.20 17.94 -21.03
C LYS A 45 -8.42 18.32 -22.49
N ASP A 46 -9.68 18.46 -22.88
CA ASP A 46 -10.08 18.92 -24.20
C ASP A 46 -9.81 20.43 -24.38
N ALA A 47 -10.14 20.96 -25.55
CA ALA A 47 -10.00 22.39 -25.87
C ALA A 47 -10.87 23.31 -24.97
N GLN A 48 -11.88 22.74 -24.31
CA GLN A 48 -12.77 23.43 -23.36
C GLN A 48 -12.34 23.23 -21.90
N ASN A 49 -11.13 22.70 -21.65
CA ASN A 49 -10.55 22.47 -20.32
C ASN A 49 -11.34 21.44 -19.47
N ARG A 50 -12.10 20.55 -20.10
CA ARG A 50 -12.80 19.42 -19.46
C ARG A 50 -11.94 18.15 -19.53
N PRO A 51 -11.93 17.30 -18.49
CA PRO A 51 -11.28 16.00 -18.56
C PRO A 51 -11.76 15.16 -19.75
N ILE A 52 -10.84 14.44 -20.39
CA ILE A 52 -11.17 13.50 -21.47
C ILE A 52 -11.39 12.13 -20.85
N GLU A 53 -12.56 11.52 -21.08
CA GLU A 53 -12.88 10.17 -20.60
C GLU A 53 -12.00 9.13 -21.30
N ALA A 54 -11.50 8.14 -20.55
CA ALA A 54 -10.63 7.09 -21.10
C ALA A 54 -11.42 6.04 -21.91
N TYR A 55 -12.72 5.90 -21.62
CA TYR A 55 -13.66 5.00 -22.26
C TYR A 55 -15.09 5.42 -21.92
N ASP A 56 -16.05 4.91 -22.67
CA ASP A 56 -17.48 5.15 -22.47
C ASP A 56 -18.21 3.88 -21.96
N ASN A 57 -19.52 3.99 -21.77
CA ASN A 57 -20.32 2.88 -21.29
C ASN A 57 -20.43 1.72 -22.30
N ASP A 58 -20.30 1.99 -23.60
CA ASP A 58 -20.36 0.94 -24.62
C ASP A 58 -19.08 0.09 -24.62
N THR A 59 -17.94 0.70 -24.29
CA THR A 59 -16.69 -0.02 -23.98
C THR A 59 -16.91 -0.94 -22.78
N VAL A 60 -17.54 -0.47 -21.71
CA VAL A 60 -17.81 -1.31 -20.51
C VAL A 60 -18.67 -2.52 -20.84
N LYS A 61 -19.78 -2.32 -21.57
CA LYS A 61 -20.63 -3.43 -22.05
C LYS A 61 -19.84 -4.44 -22.85
N THR A 62 -18.95 -3.97 -23.71
CA THR A 62 -18.16 -4.83 -24.58
C THR A 62 -17.13 -5.64 -23.80
N PHE A 63 -16.45 -5.02 -22.83
CA PHE A 63 -15.58 -5.72 -21.89
C PHE A 63 -16.36 -6.71 -21.00
N ALA A 64 -17.60 -6.39 -20.61
CA ALA A 64 -18.43 -7.31 -19.83
C ALA A 64 -18.74 -8.61 -20.59
N ARG A 65 -18.90 -8.53 -21.92
CA ARG A 65 -19.09 -9.70 -22.80
C ARG A 65 -17.86 -10.61 -22.82
N VAL A 66 -16.64 -10.04 -22.78
CA VAL A 66 -15.37 -10.82 -22.71
C VAL A 66 -15.36 -11.76 -21.50
N PHE A 67 -15.84 -11.30 -20.35
CA PHE A 67 -15.81 -12.07 -19.10
C PHE A 67 -17.02 -12.98 -18.89
N THR A 68 -17.77 -13.31 -19.94
CA THR A 68 -18.88 -14.27 -19.87
C THR A 68 -18.40 -15.72 -20.01
N GLY A 69 -19.07 -16.66 -19.34
CA GLY A 69 -18.82 -18.10 -19.47
C GLY A 69 -17.87 -18.71 -18.44
N LEU A 70 -17.24 -17.93 -17.56
CA LEU A 70 -16.36 -18.47 -16.51
C LEU A 70 -17.13 -19.00 -15.30
N ASN A 71 -16.76 -20.18 -14.80
CA ASN A 71 -17.24 -20.72 -13.52
C ASN A 71 -16.12 -21.52 -12.81
N TYR A 72 -16.33 -21.86 -11.54
CA TYR A 72 -15.39 -22.66 -10.76
C TYR A 72 -15.06 -23.99 -11.45
N ALA A 73 -13.79 -24.38 -11.41
CA ALA A 73 -13.31 -25.66 -11.93
C ALA A 73 -14.06 -26.85 -11.31
N ARG A 74 -14.06 -27.97 -12.06
CA ARG A 74 -14.68 -29.26 -11.70
C ARG A 74 -16.21 -29.26 -11.67
N ASN A 75 -16.86 -28.15 -12.01
CA ASN A 75 -18.29 -28.16 -12.28
C ASN A 75 -18.57 -28.83 -13.64
N ALA A 76 -19.54 -29.75 -13.67
CA ALA A 76 -19.94 -30.43 -14.91
C ALA A 76 -20.76 -29.53 -15.85
N THR A 77 -21.45 -28.54 -15.29
CA THR A 77 -22.30 -27.59 -16.02
C THR A 77 -22.10 -26.18 -15.48
N PHE A 78 -22.37 -25.17 -16.31
CA PHE A 78 -22.25 -23.77 -15.91
C PHE A 78 -23.24 -23.35 -14.81
N SER A 79 -24.40 -24.00 -14.70
CA SER A 79 -25.39 -23.70 -13.65
C SER A 79 -24.94 -24.19 -12.26
N SER A 80 -23.95 -25.07 -12.19
CA SER A 80 -23.42 -25.62 -10.95
C SER A 80 -22.76 -24.52 -10.09
N SER A 81 -22.96 -24.59 -8.78
CA SER A 81 -22.53 -23.54 -7.82
C SER A 81 -21.46 -24.00 -6.83
N THR A 82 -20.94 -25.23 -6.99
CA THR A 82 -19.87 -25.77 -6.14
C THR A 82 -18.64 -24.89 -6.28
N ARG A 83 -18.23 -24.28 -5.15
CA ARG A 83 -17.06 -23.38 -5.11
C ARG A 83 -15.78 -24.20 -5.08
N ASN A 84 -14.85 -23.87 -5.96
CA ASN A 84 -13.49 -24.37 -5.94
C ASN A 84 -12.55 -23.16 -5.96
N LEU A 85 -11.92 -22.88 -4.83
CA LEU A 85 -11.04 -21.71 -4.65
C LEU A 85 -9.55 -22.07 -4.77
N HIS A 86 -9.25 -23.32 -5.11
CA HIS A 86 -7.88 -23.84 -5.19
C HIS A 86 -7.38 -23.99 -6.62
N GLU A 87 -8.29 -23.95 -7.60
CA GLU A 87 -7.98 -24.09 -9.03
C GLU A 87 -8.50 -22.89 -9.82
N PRO A 88 -7.85 -22.53 -10.94
CA PRO A 88 -8.37 -21.52 -11.86
C PRO A 88 -9.79 -21.84 -12.32
N MET A 89 -10.59 -20.81 -12.61
CA MET A 89 -11.89 -21.00 -13.24
C MET A 89 -11.74 -21.58 -14.65
N VAL A 90 -12.81 -22.24 -15.12
CA VAL A 90 -12.88 -22.84 -16.46
C VAL A 90 -13.93 -22.14 -17.30
N MET A 91 -13.68 -22.09 -18.60
CA MET A 91 -14.57 -21.47 -19.59
C MET A 91 -15.61 -22.48 -20.06
N PHE A 92 -16.89 -22.11 -19.97
CA PHE A 92 -18.01 -22.80 -20.60
C PHE A 92 -18.33 -22.03 -21.89
N GLU A 93 -17.78 -22.48 -23.01
CA GLU A 93 -17.85 -21.77 -24.30
C GLU A 93 -19.30 -21.57 -24.78
N ASP A 94 -20.21 -22.48 -24.45
CA ASP A 94 -21.65 -22.35 -24.76
C ASP A 94 -22.31 -21.17 -24.02
N GLN A 95 -21.70 -20.69 -22.93
CA GLN A 95 -22.13 -19.55 -22.13
C GLN A 95 -21.30 -18.29 -22.36
N HIS A 96 -20.25 -18.37 -23.19
CA HIS A 96 -19.47 -17.23 -23.63
C HIS A 96 -20.16 -16.52 -24.82
N ASP A 97 -20.06 -15.20 -24.85
CA ASP A 97 -20.48 -14.39 -25.98
C ASP A 97 -19.38 -14.43 -27.05
N ALA A 98 -19.55 -15.23 -28.11
CA ALA A 98 -18.54 -15.40 -29.16
C ALA A 98 -18.67 -14.39 -30.32
N GLU A 99 -19.56 -13.40 -30.22
CA GLU A 99 -19.71 -12.38 -31.26
C GLU A 99 -18.53 -11.41 -31.22
N ALA A 100 -18.29 -10.67 -32.31
CA ALA A 100 -17.22 -9.69 -32.38
C ALA A 100 -17.36 -8.58 -31.30
N LYS A 101 -16.23 -8.05 -30.86
CA LYS A 101 -16.14 -7.07 -29.76
C LYS A 101 -15.15 -5.96 -30.13
N ILE A 102 -15.49 -4.72 -29.80
CA ILE A 102 -14.60 -3.55 -29.96
C ILE A 102 -14.10 -3.14 -28.57
N LEU A 103 -12.79 -3.21 -28.37
CA LEU A 103 -12.12 -2.86 -27.12
C LEU A 103 -11.61 -1.41 -27.13
N LEU A 104 -10.73 -1.08 -26.19
CA LEU A 104 -10.09 0.23 -26.11
C LEU A 104 -9.31 0.50 -27.40
N GLN A 105 -9.26 1.78 -27.79
CA GLN A 105 -8.55 2.26 -28.99
C GLN A 105 -9.06 1.63 -30.30
N GLY A 106 -10.29 1.10 -30.30
CA GLY A 106 -10.92 0.53 -31.49
C GLY A 106 -10.38 -0.84 -31.90
N GLN A 107 -9.60 -1.51 -31.04
CA GLN A 107 -9.12 -2.87 -31.31
C GLN A 107 -10.32 -3.83 -31.41
N VAL A 108 -10.38 -4.63 -32.47
CA VAL A 108 -11.47 -5.59 -32.70
C VAL A 108 -11.01 -6.98 -32.29
N LEU A 109 -11.79 -7.64 -31.42
CA LEU A 109 -11.75 -9.09 -31.25
C LEU A 109 -12.69 -9.72 -32.29
N PRO A 110 -12.19 -10.64 -33.14
CA PRO A 110 -13.02 -11.29 -34.15
C PRO A 110 -14.09 -12.19 -33.52
N ALA A 111 -15.15 -12.47 -34.27
CA ALA A 111 -16.16 -13.44 -33.86
C ALA A 111 -15.60 -14.87 -33.91
N GLY A 112 -16.11 -15.74 -33.04
CA GLY A 112 -15.78 -17.17 -33.01
C GLY A 112 -14.47 -17.54 -32.30
N GLN A 113 -13.81 -16.60 -31.62
CA GLN A 113 -12.69 -16.94 -30.73
C GLN A 113 -13.18 -17.73 -29.52
N THR A 114 -12.27 -18.49 -28.90
CA THR A 114 -12.53 -19.10 -27.59
C THR A 114 -12.56 -18.02 -26.52
N GLY A 115 -13.36 -18.21 -25.47
CA GLY A 115 -13.50 -17.19 -24.44
C GLY A 115 -12.19 -16.88 -23.71
N MET A 116 -11.31 -17.87 -23.54
CA MET A 116 -9.99 -17.64 -22.94
C MET A 116 -9.06 -16.84 -23.84
N GLN A 117 -9.17 -16.97 -25.18
CA GLN A 117 -8.41 -16.14 -26.12
C GLN A 117 -8.90 -14.69 -26.04
N ASP A 118 -10.22 -14.47 -26.02
CA ASP A 118 -10.81 -13.15 -25.87
C ASP A 118 -10.33 -12.45 -24.57
N ILE A 119 -10.25 -13.19 -23.46
CA ILE A 119 -9.71 -12.67 -22.20
C ILE A 119 -8.24 -12.29 -22.36
N GLN A 120 -7.41 -13.15 -22.96
CA GLN A 120 -5.98 -12.87 -23.14
C GLN A 120 -5.77 -11.63 -24.00
N ASP A 121 -6.42 -11.55 -25.17
CA ASP A 121 -6.32 -10.40 -26.08
C ASP A 121 -6.81 -9.10 -25.42
N THR A 122 -7.84 -9.20 -24.57
CA THR A 122 -8.36 -8.05 -23.79
C THR A 122 -7.36 -7.58 -22.73
N LEU A 123 -6.71 -8.51 -22.03
CA LEU A 123 -5.67 -8.16 -21.06
C LEU A 123 -4.46 -7.51 -21.75
N ASP A 124 -4.09 -8.00 -22.95
CA ASP A 124 -3.03 -7.40 -23.75
C ASP A 124 -3.43 -5.99 -24.26
N ASN A 125 -4.68 -5.78 -24.67
CA ASN A 125 -5.21 -4.46 -25.02
C ASN A 125 -5.10 -3.48 -23.85
N VAL A 126 -5.55 -3.88 -22.65
CA VAL A 126 -5.48 -3.05 -21.44
C VAL A 126 -4.02 -2.77 -21.07
N PHE A 127 -3.15 -3.79 -21.01
CA PHE A 127 -1.75 -3.64 -20.65
C PHE A 127 -0.99 -2.65 -21.56
N ASN A 128 -1.34 -2.63 -22.84
CA ASN A 128 -0.74 -1.73 -23.82
C ASN A 128 -1.35 -0.31 -23.81
N HIS A 129 -2.42 -0.07 -23.05
CA HIS A 129 -3.04 1.24 -22.96
C HIS A 129 -2.07 2.31 -22.39
N PRO A 130 -2.01 3.54 -22.95
CA PRO A 130 -1.11 4.62 -22.51
C PRO A 130 -1.30 5.07 -21.05
N ASN A 131 -2.49 4.86 -20.47
CA ASN A 131 -2.73 5.17 -19.06
C ASN A 131 -2.08 4.19 -18.08
N VAL A 132 -1.87 2.92 -18.47
CA VAL A 132 -1.36 1.90 -17.53
C VAL A 132 -0.02 2.29 -16.89
N PRO A 133 1.00 2.73 -17.66
CA PRO A 133 2.29 3.08 -17.07
C PRO A 133 2.23 4.19 -16.00
N PRO A 134 1.65 5.38 -16.24
CA PRO A 134 1.55 6.41 -15.20
C PRO A 134 0.58 6.04 -14.07
N PHE A 135 -0.50 5.30 -14.35
CA PHE A 135 -1.46 4.85 -13.34
C PHE A 135 -0.80 3.92 -12.33
N ILE A 136 -0.17 2.84 -12.82
CA ILE A 136 0.53 1.86 -11.99
C ILE A 136 1.74 2.48 -11.30
N ALA A 137 2.49 3.37 -11.99
CA ALA A 137 3.60 4.10 -11.38
C ALA A 137 3.15 4.89 -10.14
N ARG A 138 2.04 5.65 -10.23
CA ARG A 138 1.51 6.40 -9.08
C ARG A 138 1.20 5.47 -7.90
N MET A 139 0.45 4.39 -8.16
CA MET A 139 0.07 3.43 -7.12
C MET A 139 1.27 2.78 -6.43
N LEU A 140 2.26 2.34 -7.21
CA LEU A 140 3.45 1.69 -6.67
C LEU A 140 4.33 2.67 -5.88
N ILE A 141 4.49 3.91 -6.34
CA ILE A 141 5.26 4.91 -5.59
C ILE A 141 4.55 5.25 -4.26
N GLN A 142 3.23 5.43 -4.28
CA GLN A 142 2.44 5.62 -3.06
C GLN A 142 2.62 4.48 -2.06
N ARG A 143 2.66 3.24 -2.56
CA ARG A 143 2.80 2.05 -1.73
C ARG A 143 4.22 1.81 -1.22
N LEU A 144 5.25 2.32 -1.89
CA LEU A 144 6.65 1.99 -1.57
C LEU A 144 7.45 3.15 -0.99
N VAL A 145 7.10 4.41 -1.27
CA VAL A 145 7.98 5.55 -0.97
C VAL A 145 7.23 6.74 -0.36
N THR A 146 6.27 7.33 -1.08
CA THR A 146 5.64 8.60 -0.66
C THR A 146 4.21 8.70 -1.14
N SER A 147 3.32 9.22 -0.29
CA SER A 147 1.90 9.39 -0.63
C SER A 147 1.67 10.39 -1.79
N ASN A 148 2.64 11.29 -2.04
CA ASN A 148 2.49 12.40 -2.97
C ASN A 148 3.67 12.54 -3.96
N PRO A 149 3.86 11.56 -4.85
CA PRO A 149 4.94 11.63 -5.83
C PRO A 149 4.75 12.81 -6.79
N SER A 150 5.82 13.51 -7.13
CA SER A 150 5.71 14.54 -8.17
C SER A 150 5.43 13.91 -9.54
N ARG A 151 4.84 14.71 -10.42
CA ARG A 151 4.66 14.35 -11.84
C ARG A 151 5.96 13.92 -12.52
N PHE A 152 7.10 14.51 -12.14
CA PHE A 152 8.37 14.13 -12.74
C PHE A 152 8.81 12.73 -12.31
N TYR A 153 8.53 12.35 -11.06
CA TYR A 153 8.79 11.01 -10.55
C TYR A 153 7.92 9.98 -11.26
N ILE A 154 6.59 10.20 -11.32
CA ILE A 154 5.65 9.34 -12.05
C ILE A 154 6.13 9.14 -13.49
N ARG A 155 6.53 10.21 -14.18
CA ARG A 155 7.03 10.13 -15.56
C ARG A 155 8.27 9.25 -15.72
N ARG A 156 9.22 9.31 -14.78
CA ARG A 156 10.46 8.51 -14.84
C ARG A 156 10.16 7.01 -14.65
N VAL A 157 9.30 6.69 -13.69
CA VAL A 157 8.87 5.31 -13.43
C VAL A 157 8.01 4.77 -14.59
N ALA A 158 7.08 5.58 -15.10
CA ALA A 158 6.28 5.23 -16.28
C ALA A 158 7.16 4.94 -17.51
N LYS A 159 8.24 5.71 -17.71
CA LYS A 159 9.22 5.43 -18.78
C LYS A 159 9.91 4.07 -18.61
N ALA A 160 10.31 3.72 -17.38
CA ALA A 160 10.90 2.42 -17.09
C ALA A 160 9.90 1.27 -17.27
N PHE A 161 8.62 1.50 -16.94
CA PHE A 161 7.54 0.55 -17.23
C PHE A 161 7.37 0.35 -18.74
N ILE A 162 7.39 1.42 -19.53
CA ILE A 162 7.23 1.33 -20.99
C ILE A 162 8.40 0.55 -21.62
N ASN A 163 9.62 0.76 -21.12
CA ASN A 163 10.82 0.10 -21.62
C ASN A 163 11.90 0.07 -20.54
N ASN A 164 12.34 -1.13 -20.17
CA ASN A 164 13.40 -1.39 -19.19
C ASN A 164 14.84 -1.08 -19.67
N GLY A 165 15.01 -0.45 -20.84
CA GLY A 165 16.29 -0.25 -21.52
C GLY A 165 16.64 -1.33 -22.53
N HIS A 166 15.88 -2.43 -22.59
CA HIS A 166 16.06 -3.56 -23.50
C HIS A 166 14.80 -3.85 -24.34
N GLY A 167 13.85 -2.92 -24.40
CA GLY A 167 12.61 -3.06 -25.16
C GLY A 167 11.52 -3.87 -24.46
N VAL A 168 11.69 -4.25 -23.19
CA VAL A 168 10.68 -5.00 -22.44
C VAL A 168 9.77 -4.04 -21.68
N ARG A 169 8.47 -4.12 -21.96
CA ARG A 169 7.41 -3.40 -21.24
C ARG A 169 6.98 -4.17 -20.00
N GLY A 170 6.71 -3.48 -18.90
CA GLY A 170 6.19 -4.05 -17.66
C GLY A 170 7.20 -4.90 -16.88
N ASP A 171 8.50 -4.76 -17.14
CA ASP A 171 9.53 -5.40 -16.32
C ASP A 171 9.48 -4.86 -14.88
N PHE A 172 8.91 -5.66 -13.98
CA PHE A 172 8.67 -5.25 -12.61
C PHE A 172 9.97 -4.97 -11.85
N LYS A 173 11.07 -5.68 -12.15
CA LYS A 173 12.37 -5.43 -11.53
C LYS A 173 12.91 -4.05 -11.93
N ALA A 174 12.76 -3.68 -13.21
CA ALA A 174 13.15 -2.36 -13.70
C ALA A 174 12.27 -1.24 -13.10
N VAL A 175 10.96 -1.47 -12.99
CA VAL A 175 10.02 -0.53 -12.37
C VAL A 175 10.36 -0.29 -10.89
N ILE A 176 10.53 -1.35 -10.11
CA ILE A 176 10.90 -1.23 -8.68
C ILE A 176 12.25 -0.53 -8.51
N LYS A 177 13.24 -0.84 -9.36
CA LYS A 177 14.53 -0.14 -9.36
C LYS A 177 14.36 1.35 -9.66
N ALA A 178 13.53 1.72 -10.64
CA ALA A 178 13.26 3.10 -10.99
C ALA A 178 12.53 3.87 -9.88
N ILE A 179 11.72 3.18 -9.07
CA ILE A 179 11.08 3.74 -7.87
C ILE A 179 12.16 3.96 -6.80
N LEU A 180 12.79 2.90 -6.31
CA LEU A 180 13.65 2.98 -5.12
C LEU A 180 14.93 3.80 -5.33
N LEU A 181 15.41 3.92 -6.58
CA LEU A 181 16.60 4.70 -6.91
C LEU A 181 16.30 6.10 -7.45
N ASP A 182 15.04 6.53 -7.42
CA ASP A 182 14.69 7.86 -7.85
C ASP A 182 15.26 8.91 -6.91
N ARG A 183 15.69 10.05 -7.45
CA ARG A 183 16.19 11.19 -6.66
C ARG A 183 15.18 11.70 -5.63
N GLU A 184 13.87 11.61 -5.91
CA GLU A 184 12.82 12.00 -4.97
C GLU A 184 12.61 10.96 -3.87
N ALA A 185 13.06 9.71 -4.07
CA ALA A 185 13.07 8.68 -3.02
C ALA A 185 14.36 8.74 -2.17
N ILE A 186 15.50 9.02 -2.78
CA ILE A 186 16.80 9.06 -2.10
C ILE A 186 16.99 10.38 -1.35
N ASN A 187 16.56 11.51 -1.91
CA ASN A 187 16.80 12.84 -1.33
C ASN A 187 15.69 13.29 -0.37
N THR A 188 14.90 12.37 0.19
CA THR A 188 13.83 12.69 1.16
C THR A 188 14.38 13.12 2.52
N GLN A 189 15.57 12.64 2.87
CA GLN A 189 16.30 13.03 4.08
C GLN A 189 17.61 13.71 3.67
N HIS A 190 17.74 15.00 3.98
CA HIS A 190 19.01 15.71 3.83
C HIS A 190 19.86 15.46 5.08
N TYR A 191 20.95 14.74 4.92
CA TYR A 191 21.95 14.60 5.97
C TYR A 191 22.98 15.72 5.84
N ALA A 192 23.19 16.48 6.90
CA ALA A 192 24.33 17.37 7.05
C ALA A 192 25.38 16.64 7.90
N MET A 193 26.52 16.34 7.30
CA MET A 193 27.68 15.79 8.00
C MET A 193 28.61 16.94 8.36
N SER A 194 28.80 17.20 9.65
CA SER A 194 29.95 17.95 10.16
C SER A 194 31.07 16.96 10.39
N LEU A 195 32.31 17.29 10.01
CA LEU A 195 33.48 16.45 10.26
C LEU A 195 34.20 16.83 11.57
N ASN A 196 33.91 17.99 12.15
CA ASN A 196 34.56 18.47 13.38
C ASN A 196 33.58 19.29 14.26
N PRO A 197 32.99 18.69 15.31
CA PRO A 197 33.00 17.25 15.62
C PRO A 197 32.27 16.45 14.52
N LEU A 198 32.56 15.15 14.39
CA LEU A 198 31.82 14.26 13.50
C LEU A 198 30.35 14.19 13.98
N THR A 199 29.47 14.93 13.33
CA THR A 199 28.03 14.93 13.63
C THR A 199 27.25 14.71 12.36
N LEU A 200 26.29 13.80 12.40
CA LEU A 200 25.33 13.59 11.32
C LEU A 200 23.99 14.16 11.79
N THR A 201 23.58 15.28 11.22
CA THR A 201 22.27 15.88 11.50
C THR A 201 21.33 15.65 10.32
N THR A 202 20.15 15.13 10.61
CA THR A 202 19.05 14.99 9.65
C THR A 202 18.29 16.31 9.59
N ALA A 203 18.30 16.99 8.45
CA ALA A 203 17.41 18.12 8.23
C ALA A 203 15.98 17.60 8.07
N GLN A 204 15.03 18.32 8.66
CA GLN A 204 13.62 17.93 8.74
C GLN A 204 13.05 17.56 7.37
N ARG A 205 12.31 16.45 7.35
CA ARG A 205 11.61 15.98 6.15
C ARG A 205 10.59 17.03 5.73
N LYS A 206 10.64 17.51 4.48
CA LYS A 206 9.52 18.30 3.98
C LYS A 206 8.32 17.37 3.83
N THR A 207 7.14 17.83 4.27
CA THR A 207 5.89 17.06 4.30
C THR A 207 5.55 16.40 2.96
N GLU A 208 5.99 17.01 1.86
CA GLU A 208 5.85 16.54 0.48
C GLU A 208 6.59 15.24 0.14
N TYR A 209 7.60 14.85 0.91
CA TYR A 209 8.41 13.65 0.66
C TYR A 209 8.11 12.49 1.61
N THR A 210 7.16 12.68 2.52
CA THR A 210 6.89 11.73 3.60
C THR A 210 5.55 11.05 3.43
N ARG A 211 5.39 9.92 4.10
CA ARG A 211 4.09 9.29 4.30
C ARG A 211 3.93 8.80 5.73
N LEU A 212 2.68 8.57 6.12
CA LEU A 212 2.41 7.85 7.34
C LEU A 212 2.82 6.39 7.15
N ARG A 213 3.61 5.87 8.09
CA ARG A 213 4.00 4.47 8.10
C ARG A 213 2.80 3.61 8.44
N GLU A 214 2.51 2.64 7.56
CA GLU A 214 1.39 1.73 7.76
C GLU A 214 1.45 1.03 9.13
N PRO A 215 0.32 0.82 9.83
CA PRO A 215 0.33 0.20 11.15
C PRO A 215 1.07 -1.13 11.21
N VAL A 216 0.91 -1.99 10.19
CA VAL A 216 1.63 -3.27 10.12
C VAL A 216 3.14 -3.11 9.96
N LEU A 217 3.59 -2.02 9.31
CA LEU A 217 5.01 -1.69 9.17
C LEU A 217 5.59 -1.14 10.47
N ARG A 218 4.87 -0.28 11.19
CA ARG A 218 5.25 0.18 12.55
C ARG A 218 5.39 -1.01 13.49
N TYR A 219 4.44 -1.95 13.42
CA TYR A 219 4.43 -3.16 14.21
C TYR A 219 5.63 -4.08 13.89
N SER A 220 5.87 -4.37 12.61
CA SER A 220 7.00 -5.22 12.21
C SER A 220 8.36 -4.57 12.47
N ALA A 221 8.45 -3.24 12.43
CA ALA A 221 9.64 -2.50 12.81
C ALA A 221 10.02 -2.75 14.27
N PHE A 222 9.06 -2.68 15.19
CA PHE A 222 9.28 -2.98 16.61
C PHE A 222 9.86 -4.38 16.81
N TYR A 223 9.29 -5.38 16.13
CA TYR A 223 9.77 -6.77 16.23
C TYR A 223 11.20 -6.93 15.69
N ARG A 224 11.53 -6.20 14.61
CA ARG A 224 12.88 -6.22 14.03
C ARG A 224 13.90 -5.46 14.86
N ALA A 225 13.49 -4.36 15.50
CA ALA A 225 14.34 -3.51 16.31
C ALA A 225 14.88 -4.25 17.53
N PHE A 226 14.06 -5.12 18.14
CA PHE A 226 14.34 -5.73 19.44
C PHE A 226 14.49 -7.26 19.36
N ASP A 227 15.16 -7.74 18.29
CA ASP A 227 15.51 -9.14 18.05
C ASP A 227 14.45 -10.17 18.49
N ALA A 228 13.22 -9.98 18.00
CA ALA A 228 12.07 -10.75 18.46
C ALA A 228 12.25 -12.26 18.25
N LYS A 229 12.11 -13.06 19.31
CA LYS A 229 12.29 -14.52 19.29
C LYS A 229 11.03 -15.25 19.71
N SER A 230 10.57 -16.15 18.83
CA SER A 230 9.41 -17.01 19.11
C SER A 230 9.81 -18.34 19.75
N ASN A 231 9.08 -18.74 20.78
CA ASN A 231 9.17 -20.07 21.38
C ASN A 231 8.40 -21.14 20.60
N TYR A 232 7.62 -20.78 19.56
CA TYR A 232 6.86 -21.75 18.78
C TYR A 232 7.80 -22.71 18.04
N PRO A 233 7.48 -24.01 17.90
CA PRO A 233 8.40 -24.99 17.30
C PRO A 233 8.88 -24.62 15.88
N THR A 234 8.02 -23.99 15.08
CA THR A 234 8.37 -23.53 13.72
C THR A 234 8.94 -22.11 13.67
N LYS A 235 9.18 -21.48 14.83
CA LYS A 235 9.67 -20.11 14.99
C LYS A 235 8.77 -19.02 14.37
N ARG A 236 7.55 -19.37 13.97
CA ARG A 236 6.55 -18.42 13.47
C ARG A 236 6.05 -17.50 14.57
N PHE A 237 5.87 -16.23 14.23
CA PHE A 237 5.35 -15.25 15.17
C PHE A 237 3.82 -15.35 15.16
N MET A 238 3.27 -15.95 16.22
CA MET A 238 1.83 -16.16 16.35
C MET A 238 1.16 -14.89 16.89
N ILE A 239 0.83 -13.97 15.99
CA ILE A 239 0.25 -12.69 16.34
C ILE A 239 -1.21 -12.64 15.86
N PRO A 240 -2.20 -12.89 16.73
CA PRO A 240 -3.60 -12.88 16.33
C PRO A 240 -4.12 -11.45 16.18
N ASN A 241 -5.27 -11.31 15.52
CA ASN A 241 -6.15 -10.13 15.61
C ASN A 241 -5.55 -8.77 15.24
N LEU A 242 -4.43 -8.71 14.49
CA LEU A 242 -3.87 -7.42 14.04
C LEU A 242 -4.88 -6.55 13.29
N ASN A 243 -5.79 -7.15 12.53
CA ASN A 243 -6.87 -6.44 11.86
C ASN A 243 -7.80 -5.72 12.85
N ARG A 244 -8.07 -6.31 14.02
CA ARG A 244 -8.90 -5.69 15.07
C ARG A 244 -8.11 -4.71 15.92
N THR A 245 -6.82 -4.97 16.15
CA THR A 245 -5.99 -4.15 17.03
C THR A 245 -5.48 -2.90 16.34
N ILE A 246 -4.95 -3.01 15.12
CA ILE A 246 -4.29 -1.91 14.40
C ILE A 246 -4.94 -1.61 13.05
N GLY A 247 -6.12 -2.18 12.78
CA GLY A 247 -6.87 -1.96 11.53
C GLY A 247 -6.28 -2.65 10.29
N GLN A 248 -5.17 -3.39 10.44
CA GLN A 248 -4.45 -3.95 9.30
C GLN A 248 -3.76 -5.26 9.65
N ALA A 249 -3.99 -6.31 8.84
CA ALA A 249 -3.28 -7.58 8.92
C ALA A 249 -2.95 -8.11 7.53
N VAL A 250 -1.78 -8.74 7.37
CA VAL A 250 -1.33 -9.29 6.08
C VAL A 250 -2.37 -10.30 5.56
N TYR A 251 -2.66 -10.25 4.25
CA TYR A 251 -3.66 -11.08 3.58
C TYR A 251 -5.11 -10.96 4.11
N SER A 252 -5.41 -9.91 4.87
CA SER A 252 -6.74 -9.70 5.49
C SER A 252 -7.34 -8.35 5.11
N ALA A 253 -7.17 -7.95 3.85
CA ALA A 253 -7.80 -6.72 3.33
C ALA A 253 -9.33 -6.83 3.47
N PRO A 254 -10.02 -5.78 3.97
CA PRO A 254 -11.46 -5.81 4.19
C PRO A 254 -12.27 -5.84 2.89
N SER A 255 -11.64 -5.46 1.78
CA SER A 255 -12.24 -5.50 0.44
C SER A 255 -11.18 -5.75 -0.63
N VAL A 256 -11.64 -6.01 -1.86
CA VAL A 256 -10.81 -6.05 -3.06
C VAL A 256 -10.12 -4.72 -3.38
N PHE A 257 -10.56 -3.62 -2.75
CA PHE A 257 -9.95 -2.30 -2.88
C PHE A 257 -8.81 -2.06 -1.88
N GLY A 258 -8.42 -3.10 -1.14
CA GLY A 258 -7.34 -3.02 -0.16
C GLY A 258 -7.81 -2.46 1.18
N PHE A 259 -6.86 -1.88 1.93
CA PHE A 259 -7.10 -1.28 3.24
C PHE A 259 -7.56 0.17 3.17
N TYR A 260 -7.12 0.89 2.14
CA TYR A 260 -7.36 2.31 1.97
C TYR A 260 -7.30 2.69 0.49
N SER A 261 -7.93 3.80 0.13
CA SER A 261 -7.93 4.36 -1.21
C SER A 261 -6.63 5.13 -1.47
N PRO A 262 -5.99 4.96 -2.65
CA PRO A 262 -4.83 5.75 -3.05
C PRO A 262 -5.14 7.26 -3.16
N ASP A 263 -6.41 7.62 -3.26
CA ASP A 263 -6.89 8.99 -3.44
C ASP A 263 -7.48 9.57 -2.14
N PHE A 264 -7.37 8.87 -1.01
CA PHE A 264 -7.89 9.38 0.26
C PHE A 264 -7.15 10.65 0.70
N GLN A 265 -7.95 11.65 1.07
CA GLN A 265 -7.50 12.89 1.68
C GLN A 265 -8.24 13.06 3.01
N PRO A 266 -7.53 13.36 4.12
CA PRO A 266 -8.19 13.70 5.37
C PRO A 266 -9.13 14.90 5.18
N PRO A 267 -10.32 14.91 5.79
CA PRO A 267 -11.24 16.03 5.67
C PRO A 267 -10.69 17.27 6.40
N GLY A 268 -10.96 18.44 5.83
CA GLY A 268 -10.60 19.74 6.41
C GLY A 268 -9.34 20.36 5.80
N ASP A 269 -9.13 21.64 6.08
CA ASP A 269 -7.93 22.35 5.66
C ASP A 269 -6.71 21.84 6.45
N ILE A 270 -5.54 21.84 5.82
CA ILE A 270 -4.25 21.57 6.48
C ILE A 270 -3.57 22.92 6.67
N PRO A 271 -3.75 23.62 7.82
CA PRO A 271 -3.43 25.04 7.93
C PRO A 271 -1.94 25.35 7.80
N SER A 272 -1.09 24.37 8.04
CA SER A 272 0.37 24.49 7.93
C SER A 272 0.93 24.04 6.59
N TYR A 273 0.10 23.52 5.68
CA TYR A 273 0.58 23.10 4.37
C TYR A 273 0.78 24.30 3.45
N LYS A 274 2.01 24.45 2.94
CA LYS A 274 2.35 25.42 1.90
C LYS A 274 2.57 24.66 0.59
N PRO A 275 1.68 24.81 -0.40
CA PRO A 275 1.81 24.12 -1.68
C PRO A 275 3.14 24.41 -2.34
N SER A 276 3.77 23.39 -2.88
CA SER A 276 5.00 23.53 -3.65
C SER A 276 4.73 23.38 -5.14
N ARG A 277 5.74 23.68 -5.96
CA ARG A 277 5.68 23.43 -7.40
C ARG A 277 5.53 21.94 -7.72
N LEU A 278 5.98 21.06 -6.82
CA LEU A 278 5.97 19.62 -7.01
C LEU A 278 4.60 19.02 -6.65
N ILE A 279 3.95 19.55 -5.61
CA ILE A 279 2.61 19.16 -5.18
C ILE A 279 1.72 20.41 -5.09
N PRO A 280 0.97 20.72 -6.15
CA PRO A 280 0.07 21.88 -6.15
C PRO A 280 -1.14 21.65 -5.23
N ASN A 281 -1.90 22.74 -5.00
CA ASN A 281 -3.11 22.72 -4.19
C ASN A 281 -4.10 21.61 -4.57
N GLY A 282 -4.70 20.97 -3.56
CA GLY A 282 -5.73 19.93 -3.73
C GLY A 282 -5.22 18.54 -4.15
N GLN A 283 -3.90 18.33 -4.17
CA GLN A 283 -3.27 17.06 -4.56
C GLN A 283 -2.45 16.43 -3.42
N ILE A 284 -2.84 16.67 -2.17
CA ILE A 284 -2.24 16.02 -1.01
C ILE A 284 -3.10 14.83 -0.62
N TYR A 285 -2.63 13.66 -0.98
CA TYR A 285 -3.16 12.39 -0.57
C TYR A 285 -2.46 11.93 0.70
N ALA A 286 -3.20 11.25 1.57
CA ALA A 286 -2.65 10.61 2.75
C ALA A 286 -3.33 9.24 2.97
N PRO A 287 -3.19 8.29 2.02
CA PRO A 287 -3.96 7.04 1.99
C PRO A 287 -4.02 6.30 3.32
N GLU A 288 -2.88 6.19 3.99
CA GLU A 288 -2.72 5.45 5.24
C GLU A 288 -3.54 6.04 6.41
N PHE A 289 -3.88 7.33 6.36
CA PHE A 289 -4.73 7.97 7.36
C PHE A 289 -6.17 7.47 7.33
N GLN A 290 -6.62 6.83 6.24
CA GLN A 290 -7.98 6.27 6.17
C GLN A 290 -8.21 5.16 7.20
N ILE A 291 -7.15 4.43 7.57
CA ILE A 291 -7.21 3.36 8.57
C ILE A 291 -6.61 3.77 9.93
N MET A 292 -5.89 4.89 9.99
CA MET A 292 -5.36 5.43 11.24
C MET A 292 -6.43 6.27 11.96
N THR A 293 -7.34 5.57 12.62
CA THR A 293 -8.38 6.17 13.47
C THR A 293 -7.87 6.36 14.91
N PRO A 294 -8.51 7.24 15.72
CA PRO A 294 -8.19 7.35 17.14
C PRO A 294 -8.25 6.02 17.90
N VAL A 295 -9.16 5.11 17.51
CA VAL A 295 -9.29 3.78 18.10
C VAL A 295 -8.09 2.90 17.74
N ALA A 296 -7.66 2.92 16.48
CA ALA A 296 -6.49 2.16 16.02
C ALA A 296 -5.20 2.68 16.68
N ASP A 297 -5.05 4.00 16.79
CA ASP A 297 -3.88 4.60 17.43
C ASP A 297 -3.83 4.31 18.93
N PHE A 298 -4.94 4.49 19.66
CA PHE A 298 -5.01 4.12 21.07
C PHE A 298 -4.71 2.62 21.31
N SER A 299 -5.23 1.76 20.44
CA SER A 299 -4.99 0.31 20.50
C SER A 299 -3.53 -0.03 20.22
N PHE A 300 -2.89 0.66 19.29
CA PHE A 300 -1.45 0.54 19.02
C PHE A 300 -0.62 0.96 20.24
N LEU A 301 -0.89 2.12 20.83
CA LEU A 301 -0.18 2.60 22.02
C LEU A 301 -0.33 1.63 23.21
N ARG A 302 -1.54 1.12 23.44
CA ARG A 302 -1.79 0.09 24.46
C ARG A 302 -0.94 -1.15 24.22
N LEU A 303 -0.84 -1.59 22.97
CA LEU A 303 -0.07 -2.76 22.58
C LEU A 303 1.44 -2.54 22.79
N ILE A 304 1.99 -1.40 22.37
CA ILE A 304 3.40 -1.07 22.60
C ILE A 304 3.70 -0.97 24.10
N SER A 305 2.80 -0.36 24.89
CA SER A 305 2.93 -0.32 26.36
C SER A 305 2.92 -1.72 26.99
N GLN A 306 2.11 -2.64 26.47
CA GLN A 306 2.10 -4.04 26.95
C GLN A 306 3.42 -4.74 26.61
N TYR A 307 3.89 -4.62 25.38
CA TYR A 307 5.10 -5.32 24.91
C TYR A 307 6.37 -4.80 25.56
N THR A 308 6.50 -3.49 25.73
CA THR A 308 7.64 -2.89 26.43
C THR A 308 7.68 -3.27 27.91
N ARG A 309 6.53 -3.28 28.61
CA ARG A 309 6.49 -3.69 30.02
C ARG A 309 6.78 -5.16 30.23
N ASN A 310 6.13 -6.03 29.45
CA ASN A 310 6.23 -7.47 29.62
C ASN A 310 7.47 -8.08 28.97
N GLU A 311 8.08 -7.39 28.00
CA GLU A 311 9.16 -7.90 27.14
C GLU A 311 8.74 -9.09 26.26
N PHE A 312 7.44 -9.35 26.14
CA PHE A 312 6.91 -10.36 25.24
C PHE A 312 5.49 -10.05 24.77
N ALA A 313 5.17 -10.57 23.59
CA ALA A 313 3.81 -10.78 23.11
C ALA A 313 3.41 -12.23 23.39
N ARG A 314 2.27 -12.46 24.07
CA ARG A 314 1.75 -13.80 24.35
C ARG A 314 0.44 -14.07 23.62
N PHE A 315 0.31 -15.27 23.07
CA PHE A 315 -0.93 -15.80 22.52
C PHE A 315 -1.12 -17.27 22.90
N THR A 316 -2.24 -17.57 23.55
CA THR A 316 -2.65 -18.93 23.90
C THR A 316 -3.46 -19.53 22.75
N LEU A 317 -2.98 -20.66 22.22
CA LEU A 317 -3.67 -21.42 21.18
C LEU A 317 -4.94 -22.10 21.71
N PRO A 318 -5.87 -22.50 20.81
CA PRO A 318 -7.07 -23.26 21.21
C PRO A 318 -6.79 -24.55 21.99
N ASN A 319 -5.61 -25.14 21.80
CA ASN A 319 -5.14 -26.32 22.53
C ASN A 319 -4.45 -25.97 23.88
N ALA A 320 -4.66 -24.76 24.39
CA ALA A 320 -4.05 -24.22 25.61
C ALA A 320 -2.51 -24.13 25.61
N THR A 321 -1.86 -24.18 24.44
CA THR A 321 -0.41 -23.95 24.34
C THR A 321 -0.12 -22.45 24.28
N ASP A 322 0.68 -21.96 25.23
CA ASP A 322 1.16 -20.57 25.23
C ASP A 322 2.31 -20.36 24.26
N ASN A 323 2.14 -19.39 23.37
CA ASN A 323 3.18 -18.91 22.48
C ASN A 323 3.62 -17.53 22.91
N GLU A 324 4.93 -17.38 23.05
CA GLU A 324 5.56 -16.12 23.38
C GLU A 324 6.50 -15.72 22.28
N VAL A 325 6.42 -14.44 21.91
CA VAL A 325 7.47 -13.75 21.17
C VAL A 325 8.14 -12.80 22.14
N ARG A 326 9.38 -13.07 22.51
CA ARG A 326 10.18 -12.26 23.44
C ARG A 326 10.95 -11.19 22.68
N PHE A 327 11.07 -10.02 23.28
CA PHE A 327 11.85 -8.89 22.79
C PHE A 327 13.11 -8.74 23.64
N ASP A 328 14.22 -8.41 23.01
CA ASP A 328 15.50 -8.14 23.67
C ASP A 328 15.73 -6.64 23.75
N PHE A 329 15.82 -6.11 24.98
CA PHE A 329 16.10 -4.69 25.25
C PHE A 329 17.48 -4.48 25.86
N SER A 330 18.37 -5.48 25.82
CA SER A 330 19.66 -5.45 26.52
C SER A 330 20.53 -4.25 26.09
N ASP A 331 20.50 -3.92 24.80
CA ASP A 331 21.25 -2.79 24.24
C ASP A 331 20.69 -1.44 24.76
N GLU A 332 19.36 -1.28 24.78
CA GLU A 332 18.71 -0.08 25.28
C GLU A 332 18.93 0.10 26.78
N ILE A 333 18.93 -1.00 27.56
CA ILE A 333 19.21 -0.99 28.99
C ILE A 333 20.67 -0.56 29.24
N ALA A 334 21.63 -1.04 28.45
CA ALA A 334 23.03 -0.65 28.55
C ALA A 334 23.29 0.83 28.19
N LEU A 335 22.38 1.44 27.42
CA LEU A 335 22.41 2.86 27.07
C LEU A 335 21.62 3.75 28.05
N ALA A 336 20.86 3.18 28.98
CA ALA A 336 19.90 3.93 29.80
C ALA A 336 20.52 5.07 30.64
N GLU A 337 21.71 4.87 31.18
CA GLU A 337 22.44 5.91 31.96
C GLU A 337 23.00 7.05 31.07
N ARG A 338 22.83 6.94 29.74
CA ARG A 338 23.22 7.95 28.75
C ARG A 338 22.00 8.34 27.92
N PRO A 339 21.03 9.11 28.48
CA PRO A 339 19.73 9.37 27.84
C PRO A 339 19.82 9.91 26.41
N SER A 340 20.79 10.78 26.12
CA SER A 340 21.01 11.31 24.77
C SER A 340 21.46 10.25 23.78
N GLU A 341 22.31 9.30 24.19
CA GLU A 341 22.76 8.19 23.34
C GLU A 341 21.65 7.16 23.14
N LEU A 342 20.90 6.83 24.20
CA LEU A 342 19.71 5.97 24.11
C LEU A 342 18.69 6.54 23.13
N LEU A 343 18.39 7.84 23.23
CA LEU A 343 17.43 8.49 22.35
C LEU A 343 17.93 8.53 20.90
N ALA A 344 19.21 8.80 20.67
CA ALA A 344 19.79 8.78 19.32
C ALA A 344 19.74 7.38 18.69
N HIS A 345 20.01 6.34 19.49
CA HIS A 345 19.88 4.93 19.07
C HIS A 345 18.45 4.59 18.68
N LEU A 346 17.47 4.91 19.53
CA LEU A 346 16.05 4.64 19.27
C LEU A 346 15.49 5.46 18.10
N ASP A 347 15.89 6.72 17.96
CA ASP A 347 15.53 7.58 16.82
C ASP A 347 16.01 6.95 15.51
N LEU A 348 17.24 6.46 15.46
CA LEU A 348 17.78 5.77 14.30
C LEU A 348 17.03 4.45 14.02
N LEU A 349 16.86 3.63 15.06
CA LEU A 349 16.34 2.26 14.94
C LEU A 349 14.85 2.20 14.57
N LEU A 350 14.04 3.09 15.16
CA LEU A 350 12.59 3.07 15.02
C LEU A 350 12.07 4.14 14.05
N CYS A 351 12.70 5.31 14.03
CA CYS A 351 12.22 6.50 13.34
C CYS A 351 13.11 6.95 12.17
N HIS A 352 14.20 6.22 11.88
CA HIS A 352 15.18 6.54 10.85
C HIS A 352 15.83 7.93 11.02
N GLY A 353 16.08 8.36 12.27
CA GLY A 353 16.64 9.67 12.58
C GLY A 353 15.66 10.84 12.37
N GLY A 354 14.35 10.55 12.34
CA GLY A 354 13.29 11.49 11.97
C GLY A 354 12.69 12.30 13.10
N LEU A 355 13.04 12.03 14.37
CA LEU A 355 12.48 12.79 15.50
C LEU A 355 12.90 14.27 15.43
N SER A 356 11.92 15.17 15.55
CA SER A 356 12.18 16.60 15.66
C SER A 356 12.86 16.95 16.99
N ASN A 357 13.54 18.09 17.05
CA ASN A 357 14.15 18.58 18.29
C ASN A 357 13.11 18.73 19.42
N GLY A 358 11.90 19.21 19.10
CA GLY A 358 10.82 19.31 20.09
C GLY A 358 10.41 17.94 20.66
N SER A 359 10.26 16.92 19.80
CA SER A 359 10.02 15.55 20.25
C SER A 359 11.19 15.03 21.10
N LYS A 360 12.44 15.29 20.69
CA LYS A 360 13.63 14.87 21.43
C LYS A 360 13.68 15.50 22.82
N ASP A 361 13.39 16.79 22.94
CA ASP A 361 13.37 17.51 24.21
C ASP A 361 12.30 16.96 25.16
N ILE A 362 11.09 16.71 24.65
CA ILE A 362 9.98 16.12 25.43
C ILE A 362 10.36 14.72 25.92
N ILE A 363 10.86 13.86 25.04
CA ILE A 363 11.23 12.48 25.40
C ILE A 363 12.39 12.47 26.39
N THR A 364 13.41 13.31 26.18
CA THR A 364 14.55 13.45 27.09
C THR A 364 14.08 13.87 28.48
N LYS A 365 13.14 14.82 28.55
CA LYS A 365 12.53 15.24 29.82
C LYS A 365 11.82 14.08 30.51
N ILE A 366 11.04 13.27 29.80
CA ILE A 366 10.32 12.10 30.37
C ILE A 366 11.30 11.07 30.94
N ILE A 367 12.35 10.71 30.18
CA ILE A 367 13.28 9.65 30.61
C ILE A 367 14.32 10.14 31.63
N SER A 368 14.38 11.45 31.88
CA SER A 368 15.27 12.07 32.87
C SER A 368 14.51 12.62 34.09
N SER A 369 13.18 12.66 34.07
CA SER A 369 12.38 13.32 35.11
C SER A 369 12.19 12.51 36.39
N GLU A 370 12.49 11.21 36.36
CA GLU A 370 12.32 10.34 37.53
C GLU A 370 13.66 9.81 38.01
N ASP A 371 14.12 10.36 39.15
CA ASP A 371 15.31 9.90 39.88
C ASP A 371 15.19 8.42 40.33
N THR A 372 13.98 7.87 40.30
CA THR A 372 13.63 6.49 40.66
C THR A 372 13.69 5.49 39.50
N PHE A 373 13.89 5.94 38.26
CA PHE A 373 14.00 5.02 37.13
C PHE A 373 15.34 4.29 37.17
N ASN A 374 15.28 2.99 37.48
CA ASN A 374 16.39 2.09 37.15
C ASN A 374 16.60 2.01 35.63
N ALA A 375 17.75 1.51 35.21
CA ALA A 375 18.12 1.42 33.80
C ALA A 375 17.05 0.73 32.93
N GLU A 376 16.44 -0.35 33.45
CA GLU A 376 15.40 -1.12 32.76
C GLU A 376 14.14 -0.29 32.50
N LEU A 377 13.59 0.36 33.52
CA LEU A 377 12.40 1.18 33.38
C LEU A 377 12.64 2.38 32.48
N ARG A 378 13.83 3.00 32.56
CA ARG A 378 14.21 4.12 31.70
C ARG A 378 14.28 3.72 30.23
N ALA A 379 14.87 2.57 29.92
CA ALA A 379 14.89 2.02 28.56
C ALA A 379 13.47 1.75 28.04
N LYS A 380 12.62 1.08 28.83
CA LYS A 380 11.23 0.78 28.47
C LYS A 380 10.40 2.05 28.23
N MET A 381 10.57 3.07 29.07
CA MET A 381 9.92 4.37 28.91
C MET A 381 10.41 5.08 27.65
N ALA A 382 11.70 5.06 27.36
CA ALA A 382 12.25 5.62 26.13
C ALA A 382 11.64 4.96 24.88
N ILE A 383 11.61 3.63 24.83
CA ILE A 383 11.03 2.87 23.71
C ILE A 383 9.55 3.25 23.52
N TYR A 384 8.76 3.24 24.61
CA TYR A 384 7.35 3.62 24.55
C TYR A 384 7.15 5.06 24.08
N SER A 385 7.89 6.02 24.62
CA SER A 385 7.78 7.44 24.27
C SER A 385 8.17 7.70 22.81
N VAL A 386 9.23 7.06 22.30
CA VAL A 386 9.63 7.16 20.89
C VAL A 386 8.55 6.60 19.97
N MET A 387 8.03 5.40 20.26
CA MET A 387 6.97 4.76 19.46
C MET A 387 5.63 5.50 19.50
N SER A 388 5.40 6.28 20.55
CA SER A 388 4.21 7.14 20.72
C SER A 388 4.33 8.49 20.02
N SER A 389 5.53 8.86 19.56
CA SER A 389 5.74 10.13 18.87
C SER A 389 5.10 10.10 17.48
N SER A 390 4.40 11.19 17.14
CA SER A 390 3.89 11.41 15.77
C SER A 390 5.02 11.44 14.75
N ASP A 391 6.19 11.96 15.11
CA ASP A 391 7.35 12.04 14.20
C ASP A 391 7.82 10.63 13.80
N CYS A 392 7.76 9.68 14.74
CA CYS A 392 8.15 8.30 14.49
C CYS A 392 7.10 7.50 13.68
N ALA A 393 5.87 8.00 13.60
CA ALA A 393 4.83 7.42 12.76
C ALA A 393 5.02 7.78 11.28
N ILE A 394 5.88 8.73 10.94
CA ILE A 394 6.16 9.18 9.59
C ILE A 394 7.42 8.47 9.05
N GLU A 395 7.41 8.06 7.78
CA GLU A 395 8.59 7.54 7.06
C GLU A 395 8.96 8.41 5.85
#